data_AF-A0A429DMT5-F1
#
_entry.id   AF-A0A429DMT5-F1
#
_cell.length_a   1.000
_cell.length_b   1.000
_cell.length_c   1.000
_cell.angle_alpha   90.00
_cell.angle_beta   90.00
_cell.angle_gamma   90.00
#
_symmetry.space_group_name_H-M   'P 1'
#
loop_
_entity.id
_entity.type
_entity.pdbx_description
1 polymer ?
#
loop_
_entity_poly.entity_id
_entity_poly.type
_entity_poly.pdbx_seq_one_letter_code
_entity_poly.pdbx_strand_id
1 'polypeptide(L)'
;PTDIRPLATAAEDRLTDAVAALPLVTAGSPYNAQALVHGLSPDPSPHPQDAPWHQVRLLLRLHRYALEVLTGEATGPTAGTDADDDCADVRLLAAGEALDRHRDASEAAAAAAQAARTPRIAPATAYALGVLHADQRHEVEAARYAFQHSWHKEPIRLP
;
A
#
# COMPACT_ATOMS: atom_id res chain seq x y z
N PRO A 1 33.32 -9.89 1.81
CA PRO A 1 31.90 -9.61 2.09
C PRO A 1 31.58 -8.14 1.83
N THR A 2 30.71 -7.86 0.86
CA THR A 2 30.21 -6.51 0.58
C THR A 2 29.36 -6.08 1.77
N ASP A 3 29.65 -4.92 2.37
CA ASP A 3 28.85 -4.42 3.49
C ASP A 3 27.45 -4.06 2.99
N ILE A 4 26.44 -4.82 3.40
CA ILE A 4 25.04 -4.69 2.96
C ILE A 4 24.24 -3.68 3.80
N ARG A 5 24.77 -3.26 4.96
CA ARG A 5 24.15 -2.26 5.84
C ARG A 5 23.89 -0.92 5.14
N PRO A 6 24.83 -0.31 4.39
CA PRO A 6 24.54 0.94 3.67
C PRO A 6 23.48 0.77 2.57
N LEU A 7 23.32 -0.43 2.01
CA LEU A 7 22.27 -0.72 1.02
C LEU A 7 20.89 -0.81 1.68
N ALA A 8 20.81 -1.36 2.90
CA ALA A 8 19.57 -1.42 3.67
C ALA A 8 19.10 -0.02 4.10
N THR A 9 20.01 0.83 4.60
CA THR A 9 19.70 2.23 4.93
C THR A 9 19.21 3.01 3.70
N ALA A 10 19.87 2.84 2.56
CA ALA A 10 19.43 3.48 1.31
C ALA A 10 18.04 3.00 0.84
N ALA A 11 17.62 1.78 1.20
CA ALA A 11 16.28 1.29 0.91
C ALA A 11 15.23 1.90 1.85
N GLU A 12 15.57 2.08 3.13
CA GLU A 12 14.75 2.77 4.14
C GLU A 12 14.53 4.25 3.78
N ASP A 13 15.60 4.95 3.39
CA ASP A 13 15.53 6.36 2.99
C ASP A 13 14.59 6.53 1.78
N ARG A 14 14.74 5.69 0.75
CA ARG A 14 13.87 5.71 -0.43
C ARG A 14 12.41 5.41 -0.09
N LEU A 15 12.17 4.50 0.84
CA LEU A 15 10.83 4.18 1.32
C LEU A 15 10.22 5.40 2.02
N THR A 16 10.96 6.01 2.95
CA THR A 16 10.52 7.17 3.73
C THR A 16 10.24 8.38 2.83
N ASP A 17 11.12 8.65 1.87
CA ASP A 17 10.93 9.69 0.86
C ASP A 17 9.69 9.44 -0.01
N ALA A 18 9.49 8.19 -0.45
CA ALA A 18 8.33 7.83 -1.25
C ALA A 18 7.03 7.94 -0.46
N VAL A 19 7.03 7.57 0.83
CA VAL A 19 5.88 7.73 1.73
C VAL A 19 5.59 9.21 2.01
N ALA A 20 6.62 10.04 2.21
CA ALA A 20 6.48 11.48 2.39
C ALA A 20 5.92 12.18 1.14
N ALA A 21 6.19 11.63 -0.05
CA ALA A 21 5.64 12.10 -1.32
C ALA A 21 4.21 11.61 -1.60
N LEU A 22 3.65 10.70 -0.79
CA LEU A 22 2.26 10.27 -0.98
C LEU A 22 1.29 11.42 -0.71
N PRO A 23 0.17 11.50 -1.45
CA PRO A 23 -0.88 12.49 -1.20
C PRO A 23 -1.68 12.12 0.06
N LEU A 24 -1.03 12.21 1.23
CA LEU A 24 -1.60 11.85 2.54
C LEU A 24 -2.74 12.79 2.95
N VAL A 25 -2.74 14.03 2.44
CA VAL A 25 -3.71 15.09 2.77
C VAL A 25 -5.04 14.92 2.03
N THR A 26 -5.09 14.13 0.95
CA THR A 26 -6.34 13.90 0.19
C THR A 26 -7.13 12.66 0.65
N ALA A 27 -6.57 11.85 1.56
CA ALA A 27 -7.21 10.68 2.13
C ALA A 27 -8.07 10.99 3.38
N GLY A 28 -8.04 12.23 3.87
CA GLY A 28 -8.82 12.69 5.04
C GLY A 28 -10.27 13.06 4.76
N SER A 29 -10.74 12.92 3.51
CA SER A 29 -12.15 13.14 3.17
C SER A 29 -12.73 11.86 2.56
N PRO A 30 -13.75 11.23 3.18
CA PRO A 30 -14.42 10.03 2.65
C PRO A 30 -15.17 10.29 1.33
N TYR A 31 -15.10 11.52 0.80
CA TYR A 31 -15.65 11.93 -0.48
C TYR A 31 -14.56 12.69 -1.25
N ASN A 32 -13.56 11.98 -1.76
CA ASN A 32 -12.62 12.57 -2.69
C ASN A 32 -13.32 12.79 -4.05
N ALA A 33 -13.93 13.96 -4.22
CA ALA A 33 -14.71 14.35 -5.40
C ALA A 33 -13.95 14.21 -6.74
N GLN A 34 -12.61 14.04 -6.72
CA GLN A 34 -11.81 13.76 -7.90
C GLN A 34 -12.06 12.36 -8.49
N ALA A 35 -12.49 11.37 -7.69
CA ALA A 35 -12.89 10.05 -8.17
C ALA A 35 -14.14 10.12 -9.07
N LEU A 36 -15.07 11.03 -8.77
CA LEU A 36 -16.26 11.29 -9.57
C LEU A 36 -15.94 11.98 -10.91
N VAL A 37 -14.93 12.85 -10.94
CA VAL A 37 -14.50 13.55 -12.18
C VAL A 37 -13.76 12.60 -13.14
N HIS A 38 -12.97 11.67 -12.61
CA HIS A 38 -12.23 10.70 -13.43
C HIS A 38 -13.03 9.45 -13.81
N GLY A 39 -14.11 9.12 -13.08
CA GLY A 39 -15.03 8.02 -13.43
C GLY A 39 -15.80 8.22 -14.76
N LEU A 40 -15.72 9.43 -15.34
CA LEU A 40 -16.30 9.79 -16.63
C LEU A 40 -15.27 9.78 -17.78
N SER A 41 -13.98 9.54 -17.49
CA SER A 41 -12.95 9.42 -18.53
C SER A 41 -12.97 8.00 -19.12
N PRO A 42 -13.04 7.83 -20.45
CA PRO A 42 -13.11 6.51 -21.10
C PRO A 42 -11.78 5.74 -21.07
N ASP A 43 -10.71 6.34 -20.57
CA ASP A 43 -9.35 5.82 -20.68
C ASP A 43 -9.03 4.83 -19.53
N PRO A 44 -8.64 3.57 -19.83
CA PRO A 44 -8.28 2.54 -18.84
C PRO A 44 -6.98 2.83 -18.06
N SER A 45 -6.45 4.05 -18.15
CA SER A 45 -5.29 4.46 -17.39
C SER A 45 -5.53 4.15 -15.91
N PRO A 46 -4.65 3.38 -15.24
CA PRO A 46 -4.77 3.13 -13.81
C PRO A 46 -4.95 4.48 -13.13
N HIS A 47 -5.92 4.58 -12.22
CA HIS A 47 -6.21 5.85 -11.57
C HIS A 47 -4.87 6.45 -11.14
N PRO A 48 -4.52 7.66 -11.59
CA PRO A 48 -3.15 8.18 -11.47
C PRO A 48 -2.70 8.28 -10.01
N GLN A 49 -3.67 8.26 -9.09
CA GLN A 49 -3.48 8.22 -7.66
C GLN A 49 -3.02 6.88 -7.10
N ASP A 50 -3.16 5.75 -7.81
CA ASP A 50 -2.85 4.40 -7.31
C ASP A 50 -1.37 4.04 -7.55
N ALA A 51 -0.73 4.60 -8.57
CA ALA A 51 0.66 4.30 -8.94
C ALA A 51 1.70 4.62 -7.84
N PRO A 52 1.63 5.77 -7.12
CA PRO A 52 2.53 6.04 -5.99
C PRO A 52 2.43 5.00 -4.87
N TRP A 53 1.22 4.49 -4.59
CA TRP A 53 1.00 3.46 -3.56
C TRP A 53 1.60 2.12 -3.96
N HIS A 54 1.53 1.75 -5.24
CA HIS A 54 2.19 0.55 -5.75
C HIS A 54 3.72 0.65 -5.67
N GLN A 55 4.27 1.84 -5.90
CA GLN A 55 5.71 2.08 -5.73
C GLN A 55 6.14 1.92 -4.26
N VAL A 56 5.38 2.50 -3.32
CA VAL A 56 5.65 2.37 -1.87
C VAL A 56 5.60 0.90 -1.44
N ARG A 57 4.65 0.11 -1.95
CA ARG A 57 4.58 -1.33 -1.68
C ARG A 57 5.84 -2.08 -2.12
N LEU A 58 6.36 -1.77 -3.30
CA LEU A 58 7.60 -2.38 -3.80
C LEU A 58 8.79 -2.00 -2.90
N LEU A 59 8.91 -0.73 -2.54
CA LEU A 59 9.97 -0.24 -1.65
C LEU A 59 9.89 -0.85 -0.25
N LEU A 60 8.69 -1.03 0.30
CA LEU A 60 8.48 -1.67 1.59
C LEU A 60 8.93 -3.13 1.57
N ARG A 61 8.60 -3.87 0.49
CA ARG A 61 9.07 -5.25 0.32
C ARG A 61 10.59 -5.33 0.19
N LEU A 62 11.21 -4.41 -0.55
CA LEU A 62 12.67 -4.32 -0.67
C LEU A 62 13.33 -4.04 0.68
N HIS A 63 12.78 -3.13 1.48
CA HIS A 63 13.27 -2.83 2.82
C HIS A 63 13.15 -4.06 3.74
N ARG A 64 12.00 -4.75 3.73
CA ARG A 64 11.84 -5.98 4.51
C ARG A 64 12.83 -7.07 4.10
N TYR A 65 13.03 -7.29 2.81
CA TYR A 65 14.03 -8.26 2.34
C TYR A 65 15.46 -7.85 2.72
N ALA A 66 15.78 -6.56 2.75
CA ALA A 66 17.08 -6.09 3.23
C ALA A 66 17.26 -6.38 4.73
N LEU A 67 16.23 -6.19 5.56
CA LEU A 67 16.25 -6.55 6.97
C LEU A 67 16.38 -8.06 7.18
N GLU A 68 15.63 -8.88 6.45
CA GLU A 68 15.72 -10.35 6.52
C GLU A 68 17.14 -10.85 6.23
N VAL A 69 17.84 -10.26 5.25
CA VAL A 69 19.24 -10.60 4.94
C VAL A 69 20.17 -10.17 6.08
N LEU A 70 19.97 -8.99 6.67
CA LEU A 70 20.79 -8.51 7.80
C LEU A 70 20.61 -9.38 9.05
N THR A 71 19.38 -9.76 9.39
CA THR A 71 19.07 -10.63 10.55
C THR A 71 19.57 -12.07 10.32
N GLY A 72 19.51 -12.56 9.07
CA GLY A 72 20.07 -13.85 8.68
C GLY A 72 21.60 -13.91 8.74
N GLU A 73 22.30 -12.78 8.59
CA GLU A 73 23.76 -12.69 8.82
C GLU A 73 24.11 -12.51 10.31
N ALA A 74 23.24 -11.87 11.10
CA ALA A 74 23.46 -11.57 12.52
C ALA A 74 23.20 -12.75 13.47
N THR A 75 22.72 -13.90 12.98
CA THR A 75 22.40 -15.10 13.78
C THR A 75 23.66 -15.87 14.23
N GLY A 76 24.54 -15.18 14.96
CA GLY A 76 25.31 -15.78 16.06
C GLY A 76 24.47 -15.77 17.34
N PRO A 77 24.73 -16.66 18.32
CA PRO A 77 23.79 -17.01 19.40
C PRO A 77 23.69 -15.98 20.54
N THR A 78 23.71 -14.67 20.24
CA THR A 78 23.55 -13.59 21.22
C THR A 78 22.81 -12.41 20.61
N ALA A 79 21.49 -12.43 20.61
CA ALA A 79 20.69 -11.21 20.53
C ALA A 79 19.42 -11.46 21.32
N GLY A 80 19.33 -10.83 22.50
CA GLY A 80 18.08 -10.76 23.23
C GLY A 80 17.10 -9.98 22.38
N THR A 81 15.93 -10.56 22.15
CA THR A 81 14.82 -9.92 21.43
C THR A 81 14.29 -8.79 22.30
N ASP A 82 14.71 -7.57 22.01
CA ASP A 82 14.13 -6.38 22.64
C ASP A 82 12.69 -6.23 22.12
N ALA A 83 11.72 -6.10 23.04
CA ALA A 83 10.29 -6.02 22.70
C ALA A 83 9.91 -4.86 21.76
N ASP A 84 10.81 -3.88 21.58
CA ASP A 84 10.63 -2.76 20.67
C ASP A 84 10.87 -3.15 19.20
N ASP A 85 11.76 -4.13 18.95
CA ASP A 85 12.05 -4.66 17.61
C ASP A 85 10.87 -5.47 17.07
N ASP A 86 10.29 -6.34 17.92
CA ASP A 86 9.05 -7.08 17.62
C ASP A 86 7.88 -6.13 17.29
N CYS A 87 7.78 -4.99 17.99
CA CYS A 87 6.74 -4.00 17.74
C CYS A 87 6.93 -3.27 16.40
N ALA A 88 8.18 -2.97 16.01
CA ALA A 88 8.51 -2.39 14.72
C ALA A 88 8.16 -3.35 13.57
N ASP A 89 8.51 -4.63 13.71
CA ASP A 89 8.20 -5.66 12.71
C ASP A 89 6.69 -5.87 12.53
N VAL A 90 5.91 -5.90 13.62
CA VAL A 90 4.44 -6.00 13.54
C VAL A 90 3.83 -4.82 12.77
N ARG A 91 4.37 -3.60 12.94
CA ARG A 91 3.89 -2.42 12.21
C ARG A 91 4.25 -2.47 10.72
N LEU A 92 5.48 -2.88 10.39
CA LEU A 92 5.91 -3.06 9.01
C LEU A 92 5.07 -4.13 8.30
N LEU A 93 4.75 -5.23 8.98
CA LEU A 93 3.84 -6.26 8.47
C LEU A 93 2.43 -5.72 8.24
N ALA A 94 1.86 -5.02 9.21
CA ALA A 94 0.53 -4.41 9.08
C ALA A 94 0.46 -3.38 7.93
N ALA A 95 1.52 -2.58 7.76
CA ALA A 95 1.66 -1.64 6.66
C ALA A 95 1.73 -2.38 5.31
N GLY A 96 2.48 -3.49 5.26
CA GLY A 96 2.56 -4.35 4.08
C GLY A 96 1.22 -4.98 3.70
N GLU A 97 0.48 -5.51 4.67
CA GLU A 97 -0.87 -6.06 4.47
C GLU A 97 -1.85 -5.01 3.97
N ALA A 98 -1.78 -3.78 4.49
CA ALA A 98 -2.61 -2.68 4.00
C ALA A 98 -2.31 -2.35 2.53
N LEU A 99 -1.05 -2.33 2.13
CA LEU A 99 -0.66 -2.08 0.73
C LEU A 99 -1.01 -3.24 -0.21
N ASP A 100 -0.97 -4.48 0.28
CA ASP A 100 -1.44 -5.64 -0.47
C ASP A 100 -2.96 -5.57 -0.71
N ARG A 101 -3.75 -5.25 0.33
CA ARG A 101 -5.20 -5.00 0.19
C ARG A 101 -5.50 -3.87 -0.78
N HIS A 102 -4.77 -2.75 -0.72
CA HIS A 102 -4.93 -1.65 -1.67
C HIS A 102 -4.77 -2.14 -3.11
N ARG A 103 -3.70 -2.92 -3.38
CA ARG A 103 -3.41 -3.42 -4.72
C ARG A 103 -4.50 -4.38 -5.20
N ASP A 104 -4.90 -5.34 -4.36
CA ASP A 104 -5.91 -6.33 -4.73
C ASP A 104 -7.27 -5.67 -4.99
N ALA A 105 -7.66 -4.70 -4.15
CA ALA A 105 -8.88 -3.91 -4.37
C ALA A 105 -8.80 -3.05 -5.64
N SER A 106 -7.65 -2.42 -5.93
CA SER A 106 -7.46 -1.63 -7.16
C SER A 106 -7.56 -2.50 -8.43
N GLU A 107 -6.99 -3.71 -8.40
CA GLU A 107 -7.06 -4.67 -9.51
C GLU A 107 -8.48 -5.21 -9.68
N ALA A 108 -9.17 -5.53 -8.58
CA ALA A 108 -10.57 -5.96 -8.60
C ALA A 108 -11.51 -4.87 -9.14
N ALA A 109 -11.32 -3.61 -8.74
CA ALA A 109 -12.08 -2.48 -9.26
C ALA A 109 -11.89 -2.32 -10.77
N ALA A 110 -10.65 -2.43 -11.26
CA ALA A 110 -10.34 -2.35 -12.68
C ALA A 110 -10.96 -3.53 -13.46
N ALA A 111 -10.89 -4.75 -12.91
CA ALA A 111 -11.51 -5.93 -13.51
C ALA A 111 -13.04 -5.81 -13.58
N ALA A 112 -13.69 -5.30 -12.53
CA ALA A 112 -15.14 -5.05 -12.52
C ALA A 112 -15.56 -4.02 -13.58
N ALA A 113 -14.82 -2.91 -13.69
CA ALA A 113 -15.05 -1.90 -14.72
C ALA A 113 -14.85 -2.46 -16.15
N GLN A 114 -13.83 -3.31 -16.34
CA GLN A 114 -13.60 -3.97 -17.62
C GLN A 114 -14.73 -4.95 -17.96
N ALA A 115 -15.17 -5.75 -17.00
CA ALA A 115 -16.27 -6.69 -17.17
C ALA A 115 -17.58 -5.99 -17.52
N ALA A 116 -17.85 -4.81 -16.93
CA ALA A 116 -19.05 -4.01 -17.19
C ALA A 116 -19.13 -3.49 -18.64
N ARG A 117 -18.01 -3.47 -19.37
CA ARG A 117 -17.94 -3.08 -20.79
C ARG A 117 -18.13 -4.25 -21.75
N THR A 118 -18.36 -5.46 -21.25
CA THR A 118 -18.58 -6.65 -22.10
C THR A 118 -19.86 -6.48 -22.93
N PRO A 119 -19.82 -6.65 -24.26
CA PRO A 119 -21.01 -6.54 -25.10
C PRO A 119 -22.10 -7.54 -24.67
N ARG A 120 -23.37 -7.12 -24.78
CA ARG A 120 -24.57 -7.97 -24.57
C ARG A 120 -24.76 -8.51 -23.14
N ILE A 121 -24.16 -7.88 -22.12
CA ILE A 121 -24.51 -8.18 -20.72
C ILE A 121 -25.91 -7.64 -20.38
N ALA A 122 -26.60 -8.32 -19.46
CA ALA A 122 -27.89 -7.84 -18.97
C ALA A 122 -27.72 -6.56 -18.13
N PRO A 123 -28.68 -5.62 -18.12
CA PRO A 123 -28.60 -4.40 -17.32
C PRO A 123 -28.39 -4.66 -15.81
N ALA A 124 -28.99 -5.72 -15.27
CA ALA A 124 -28.80 -6.12 -13.87
C ALA A 124 -27.35 -6.53 -13.58
N THR A 125 -26.68 -7.20 -14.52
CA THR A 125 -25.26 -7.58 -14.40
C THR A 125 -24.37 -6.34 -14.45
N ALA A 126 -24.64 -5.40 -15.35
CA ALA A 126 -23.89 -4.14 -15.42
C ALA A 126 -24.02 -3.33 -14.12
N TYR A 127 -25.22 -3.28 -13.52
CA TYR A 127 -25.45 -2.63 -12.23
C TYR A 127 -24.65 -3.28 -11.10
N ALA A 128 -24.70 -4.62 -11.00
CA ALA A 128 -23.95 -5.36 -9.99
C ALA A 128 -22.43 -5.11 -10.09
N LEU A 129 -21.90 -5.09 -11.33
CA LEU A 129 -20.50 -4.76 -11.58
C LEU A 129 -20.16 -3.31 -11.22
N GLY A 130 -21.09 -2.37 -11.41
CA GLY A 130 -20.93 -0.99 -10.97
C GLY A 130 -20.88 -0.84 -9.45
N VAL A 131 -21.74 -1.56 -8.72
CA VAL A 131 -21.71 -1.60 -7.24
C VAL A 131 -20.42 -2.24 -6.75
N LEU A 132 -20.00 -3.37 -7.34
CA LEU A 132 -18.72 -4.02 -7.01
C LEU A 132 -17.54 -3.07 -7.25
N HIS A 133 -17.51 -2.37 -8.39
CA HIS A 133 -16.47 -1.39 -8.67
C HIS A 133 -16.41 -0.31 -7.58
N ALA A 134 -17.55 0.26 -7.18
CA ALA A 134 -17.61 1.28 -6.13
C ALA A 134 -17.14 0.74 -4.76
N ASP A 135 -17.58 -0.46 -4.39
CA ASP A 135 -17.14 -1.14 -3.16
C ASP A 135 -15.62 -1.33 -3.12
N GLN A 136 -15.02 -1.79 -4.22
CA GLN A 136 -13.57 -1.94 -4.32
C GLN A 136 -12.83 -0.59 -4.30
N ARG A 137 -13.44 0.50 -4.80
CA ARG A 137 -12.86 1.85 -4.64
C ARG A 137 -12.88 2.31 -3.18
N HIS A 138 -13.91 1.97 -2.40
CA HIS A 138 -13.91 2.26 -0.97
C HIS A 138 -12.88 1.42 -0.21
N GLU A 139 -12.69 0.14 -0.57
CA GLU A 139 -11.63 -0.70 0.02
C GLU A 139 -10.22 -0.16 -0.27
N VAL A 140 -9.99 0.41 -1.46
CA VAL A 140 -8.74 1.13 -1.77
C VAL A 140 -8.51 2.28 -0.79
N GLU A 141 -9.53 3.08 -0.51
CA GLU A 141 -9.44 4.20 0.44
C GLU A 141 -9.26 3.72 1.90
N ALA A 142 -9.99 2.68 2.30
CA ALA A 142 -9.85 2.05 3.62
C ALA A 142 -8.42 1.49 3.82
N ALA A 143 -7.84 0.88 2.78
CA ALA A 143 -6.47 0.40 2.80
C ALA A 143 -5.45 1.53 2.95
N ARG A 144 -5.66 2.67 2.29
CA ARG A 144 -4.81 3.87 2.46
C ARG A 144 -4.86 4.39 3.89
N TYR A 145 -6.05 4.46 4.47
CA TYR A 145 -6.23 4.87 5.87
C TYR A 145 -5.56 3.89 6.83
N ALA A 146 -5.72 2.58 6.61
CA ALA A 146 -5.07 1.55 7.42
C ALA A 146 -3.54 1.66 7.35
N PHE A 147 -2.97 1.88 6.16
CA PHE A 147 -1.54 2.11 5.98
C PHE A 147 -1.06 3.32 6.77
N GLN A 148 -1.73 4.47 6.62
CA GLN A 148 -1.41 5.69 7.37
C GLN A 148 -1.41 5.44 8.88
N HIS A 149 -2.41 4.71 9.39
CA HIS A 149 -2.52 4.42 10.81
C HIS A 149 -1.42 3.46 11.30
N SER A 150 -1.01 2.48 10.49
CA SER A 150 0.12 1.60 10.82
C SER A 150 1.47 2.31 10.74
N TRP A 151 1.63 3.25 9.80
CA TRP A 151 2.88 3.98 9.56
C TRP A 151 3.10 5.10 10.59
N HIS A 152 2.04 5.85 10.95
CA HIS A 152 2.13 6.93 11.95
C HIS A 152 2.13 6.46 13.40
N LYS A 153 1.86 5.17 13.67
CA LYS A 153 2.15 4.58 14.98
C LYS A 153 3.66 4.43 15.15
N GLU A 154 4.36 5.54 15.15
CA GLU A 154 5.78 5.63 15.47
C GLU A 154 5.97 5.17 16.92
N PRO A 155 6.98 4.32 17.22
CA PRO A 155 7.30 4.02 18.59
C PRO A 155 7.85 5.33 19.13
N ILE A 156 7.29 5.80 20.24
CA ILE A 156 7.83 6.97 20.91
C ILE A 156 9.25 6.59 21.33
N ARG A 157 10.26 6.97 20.52
CA ARG A 157 11.65 6.95 20.95
C ARG A 157 11.80 8.10 21.94
N LEU A 158 11.61 7.79 23.21
CA LEU A 158 12.03 8.69 24.28
C LEU A 158 13.57 8.78 24.26
N PRO A 159 14.14 10.00 24.35
CA PRO A 159 15.59 10.22 24.35
C PRO A 159 16.29 9.68 25.61
#